data_AF-A0A839RUX7-F1
#
_entry.id   AF-A0A839RUX7-F1
#
_cell.length_a   1.000
_cell.length_b   1.000
_cell.length_c   1.000
_cell.angle_alpha   90.00
_cell.angle_beta   90.00
_cell.angle_gamma   90.00
#
_symmetry.space_group_name_H-M   'P 1'
#
loop_
_entity.id
_entity.type
_entity.pdbx_description
1 polymer ?
#
loop_
_entity_poly.entity_id
_entity_poly.type
_entity_poly.pdbx_seq_one_letter_code
_entity_poly.pdbx_strand_id
1 'polypeptide(L)'
;MKLAEVGLPRRPQAADLRWSIGLAALIGIPGLLFYLAMWQFGLNLGVQPSTLDQTWWRPITLTLSAFGNGFAEEVLVVGYLITRLRQLGMGENTSLIISAVLRGSYHLYQGFGGFLGNVAMGLIFGRVWQRTNRLWPLVAAHTLLDVVAFVGYALLRDHVSWLP
;
A
#
# COMPACT_ATOMS: atom_id res chain seq x y z
N MET A 1 -22.60 2.75 8.68
CA MET A 1 -21.30 2.36 9.26
C MET A 1 -20.58 3.61 9.68
N LYS A 2 -20.27 3.77 10.98
CA LYS A 2 -19.47 4.90 11.48
C LYS A 2 -18.00 4.64 11.18
N LEU A 3 -17.20 5.67 10.90
CA LEU A 3 -15.75 5.51 10.64
C LEU A 3 -15.01 4.79 11.79
N ALA A 4 -15.45 5.02 13.02
CA ALA A 4 -14.90 4.33 14.19
C ALA A 4 -15.12 2.82 14.16
N GLU A 5 -16.19 2.32 13.52
CA GLU A 5 -16.50 0.88 13.44
C GLU A 5 -15.47 0.12 12.59
N VAL A 6 -14.82 0.81 11.64
CA VAL A 6 -13.75 0.24 10.80
C VAL A 6 -12.35 0.62 11.29
N GLY A 7 -12.21 1.18 12.49
CA GLY A 7 -10.89 1.51 13.03
C GLY A 7 -10.30 2.84 12.58
N LEU A 8 -11.16 3.79 12.17
CA LEU A 8 -10.81 5.20 11.90
C LEU A 8 -11.43 6.12 12.98
N PRO A 9 -10.84 6.20 14.18
CA PRO A 9 -11.11 7.33 15.05
C PRO A 9 -10.61 8.64 14.39
N ARG A 10 -11.13 9.79 14.81
CA ARG A 10 -10.82 11.11 14.21
C ARG A 10 -9.31 11.41 14.09
N ARG A 11 -8.46 10.85 14.94
CA ARG A 11 -7.00 11.06 14.92
C ARG A 11 -6.24 9.77 15.23
N PRO A 12 -5.04 9.58 14.65
CA PRO A 12 -4.15 8.49 15.01
C PRO A 12 -3.62 8.65 16.45
N GLN A 13 -3.24 7.54 17.07
CA GLN A 13 -2.56 7.51 18.36
C GLN A 13 -1.04 7.42 18.16
N ALA A 14 -0.24 7.88 19.13
CA ALA A 14 1.23 7.81 19.03
C ALA A 14 1.76 6.38 18.82
N ALA A 15 1.10 5.37 19.39
CA ALA A 15 1.44 3.97 19.19
C ALA A 15 1.29 3.54 17.72
N ASP A 16 0.34 4.13 16.97
CA ASP A 16 0.13 3.81 15.55
C ASP A 16 1.37 4.12 14.72
N LEU A 17 2.12 5.18 15.06
CA LEU A 17 3.32 5.57 14.31
C LEU A 17 4.40 4.50 14.35
N ARG A 18 4.62 3.88 15.51
CA ARG A 18 5.64 2.82 15.68
C ARG A 18 5.27 1.57 14.89
N TRP A 19 3.99 1.19 14.92
CA TRP A 19 3.47 0.09 14.09
C TRP A 19 3.57 0.39 12.60
N SER A 20 3.30 1.64 12.19
CA SER A 20 3.36 2.07 10.79
C SER A 20 4.76 1.90 10.22
N ILE A 21 5.78 2.36 10.97
CA ILE A 21 7.19 2.22 10.56
C ILE A 21 7.59 0.75 10.46
N GLY A 22 7.21 -0.06 11.45
CA GLY A 22 7.49 -1.51 11.44
C GLY A 22 6.84 -2.22 10.26
N LEU A 23 5.58 -1.93 9.97
CA LEU A 23 4.85 -2.49 8.82
C LEU A 23 5.43 -2.01 7.49
N ALA A 24 5.77 -0.72 7.37
CA ALA A 24 6.40 -0.18 6.17
C ALA A 24 7.76 -0.83 5.90
N ALA A 25 8.59 -1.06 6.93
CA ALA A 25 9.85 -1.77 6.77
C ALA A 25 9.64 -3.25 6.40
N LEU A 26 8.71 -3.92 7.09
CA LEU A 26 8.38 -5.34 6.87
C LEU A 26 7.88 -5.61 5.44
N ILE A 27 7.11 -4.68 4.86
CA ILE A 27 6.58 -4.83 3.50
C ILE A 27 7.54 -4.23 2.48
N GLY A 28 8.04 -3.02 2.73
CA GLY A 28 8.77 -2.22 1.75
C GLY A 28 10.15 -2.75 1.42
N ILE A 29 10.91 -3.24 2.41
CA ILE A 29 12.25 -3.79 2.18
C ILE A 29 12.19 -5.04 1.27
N PRO A 30 11.45 -6.12 1.65
CA PRO A 30 11.34 -7.28 0.78
C PRO A 30 10.54 -6.96 -0.49
N GLY A 31 9.58 -6.05 -0.45
CA GLY A 31 8.80 -5.63 -1.61
C GLY A 31 9.66 -4.95 -2.68
N LEU A 32 10.59 -4.08 -2.28
CA LEU A 32 11.54 -3.44 -3.20
C LEU A 32 12.49 -4.46 -3.84
N LEU A 33 13.02 -5.38 -3.03
CA LEU A 33 13.87 -6.47 -3.53
C LEU A 33 13.10 -7.35 -4.52
N PHE A 34 11.86 -7.70 -4.20
CA PHE A 34 10.98 -8.49 -5.05
C PHE A 34 10.65 -7.76 -6.36
N TYR A 35 10.33 -6.46 -6.31
CA TYR A 35 10.10 -5.64 -7.49
C TYR A 35 11.29 -5.67 -8.45
N LEU A 36 12.49 -5.41 -7.92
CA LEU A 36 13.72 -5.39 -8.71
C LEU A 36 14.01 -6.77 -9.32
N ALA A 37 13.83 -7.84 -8.55
CA ALA A 37 13.98 -9.20 -9.06
C ALA A 37 12.99 -9.52 -10.19
N MET A 38 11.70 -9.25 -9.98
CA MET A 38 10.66 -9.50 -10.99
C MET A 38 10.85 -8.65 -12.25
N TRP A 39 11.35 -7.42 -12.11
CA TRP A 39 11.72 -6.58 -13.25
C TRP A 39 12.88 -7.18 -14.06
N GLN A 40 13.93 -7.67 -13.39
CA GLN A 40 15.06 -8.35 -14.05
C GLN A 40 14.64 -9.61 -14.82
N PHE A 41 13.59 -10.31 -14.37
CA PHE A 41 13.01 -11.45 -15.09
C PHE A 41 11.98 -11.06 -16.17
N GLY A 42 11.76 -9.76 -16.42
CA GLY A 42 10.77 -9.28 -17.40
C GLY A 42 9.31 -9.51 -16.99
N LEU A 43 9.05 -9.80 -15.71
CA LEU A 43 7.71 -10.04 -15.16
C LEU A 43 7.04 -8.76 -14.63
N ASN A 44 7.83 -7.71 -14.40
CA ASN A 44 7.36 -6.36 -14.08
C ASN A 44 7.75 -5.36 -15.16
N LEU A 45 6.91 -4.33 -15.32
CA LEU A 45 7.25 -3.15 -16.11
C LEU A 45 8.14 -2.21 -15.29
N GLY A 46 8.97 -1.43 -15.97
CA GLY A 46 9.61 -0.25 -15.39
C GLY A 46 8.56 0.84 -15.16
N VAL A 47 7.89 0.80 -14.02
CA VAL A 47 6.80 1.74 -13.72
C VAL A 47 7.41 3.07 -13.31
N GLN A 48 7.14 4.12 -14.08
CA GLN A 48 7.40 5.48 -13.61
C GLN A 48 6.35 5.85 -12.57
N PRO A 49 6.72 6.03 -11.29
CA PRO A 49 5.73 6.28 -10.24
C PRO A 49 5.11 7.68 -10.30
N SER A 50 5.64 8.55 -11.16
CA SER A 50 5.18 9.92 -11.37
C SER A 50 5.56 10.38 -12.77
N THR A 51 4.65 11.09 -13.44
CA THR A 51 4.90 11.79 -14.71
C THR A 51 5.12 13.30 -14.51
N LEU A 52 5.22 13.78 -13.27
CA LEU A 52 5.50 15.19 -12.96
C LEU A 52 6.94 15.56 -13.32
N ASP A 53 7.09 16.72 -13.99
CA ASP A 53 8.39 17.32 -14.30
C ASP A 53 9.17 17.70 -13.04
N GLN A 54 10.47 18.00 -13.19
CA GLN A 54 11.30 18.45 -12.09
C GLN A 54 10.89 19.87 -11.64
N THR A 55 10.15 19.96 -10.54
CA THR A 55 9.72 21.21 -9.91
C THR A 55 9.94 21.15 -8.40
N TRP A 56 10.07 22.31 -7.75
CA TRP A 56 10.30 22.37 -6.29
C TRP A 56 9.12 21.83 -5.47
N TRP A 57 7.90 21.89 -6.02
CA TRP A 57 6.68 21.42 -5.36
C TRP A 57 6.37 19.95 -5.65
N ARG A 58 7.04 19.30 -6.61
CA ARG A 58 6.86 17.88 -6.94
C ARG A 58 6.90 16.96 -5.70
N PRO A 59 7.91 17.01 -4.80
CA PRO A 59 7.93 16.12 -3.63
C PRO A 59 6.75 16.34 -2.69
N ILE A 60 6.23 17.57 -2.59
CA ILE A 60 5.05 17.88 -1.77
C ILE A 60 3.81 17.21 -2.38
N THR A 61 3.59 17.41 -3.68
CA THR A 61 2.45 16.81 -4.40
C THR A 61 2.50 15.27 -4.36
N LEU A 62 3.68 14.68 -4.54
CA LEU A 62 3.85 13.23 -4.47
C LEU A 62 3.59 12.69 -3.06
N THR A 63 3.98 13.42 -2.02
CA THR A 63 3.68 13.03 -0.63
C THR A 63 2.19 13.09 -0.33
N LEU A 64 1.50 14.14 -0.81
CA LEU A 64 0.04 14.24 -0.68
C LEU A 64 -0.69 13.15 -1.48
N SER A 65 -0.20 12.82 -2.67
CA SER A 65 -0.73 11.72 -3.48
C SER A 65 -0.52 10.36 -2.80
N ALA A 66 0.66 10.12 -2.22
CA ALA A 66 0.96 8.92 -1.46
C ALA A 66 0.01 8.74 -0.27
N PHE A 67 -0.28 9.84 0.45
CA PHE A 67 -1.29 9.81 1.50
C PHE A 67 -2.69 9.55 0.95
N GLY A 68 -3.07 10.19 -0.15
CA GLY A 68 -4.37 10.00 -0.81
C GLY A 68 -4.59 8.54 -1.23
N ASN A 69 -3.60 7.93 -1.87
CA ASN A 69 -3.60 6.51 -2.28
C ASN A 69 -3.69 5.60 -1.06
N GLY A 70 -2.75 5.73 -0.12
CA GLY A 70 -2.72 4.91 1.08
C GLY A 70 -4.01 5.03 1.90
N PHE A 71 -4.58 6.22 2.01
CA PHE A 71 -5.87 6.40 2.67
C PHE A 71 -6.99 5.71 1.88
N ALA A 72 -7.14 6.00 0.58
CA ALA A 72 -8.22 5.45 -0.23
C ALA A 72 -8.20 3.91 -0.25
N GLU A 73 -7.04 3.31 -0.48
CA GLU A 73 -6.89 1.86 -0.57
C GLU A 73 -7.15 1.17 0.77
N GLU A 74 -6.57 1.65 1.87
CA GLU A 74 -6.79 1.01 3.17
C GLU A 74 -8.22 1.18 3.67
N VAL A 75 -8.83 2.35 3.46
CA VAL A 75 -10.22 2.57 3.88
C VAL A 75 -11.19 1.76 3.01
N LEU A 76 -11.04 1.76 1.69
CA LEU A 76 -11.99 1.12 0.78
C LEU A 76 -11.77 -0.40 0.69
N VAL A 77 -10.54 -0.84 0.45
CA VAL A 77 -10.23 -2.23 0.11
C VAL A 77 -10.09 -3.07 1.37
N VAL A 78 -9.50 -2.54 2.44
CA VAL A 78 -9.36 -3.26 3.72
C VAL A 78 -10.56 -3.00 4.62
N GLY A 79 -10.77 -1.75 5.05
CA GLY A 79 -11.81 -1.41 6.02
C GLY A 79 -13.23 -1.69 5.53
N TYR A 80 -13.62 -1.07 4.42
CA TYR A 80 -14.98 -1.13 3.90
C TYR A 80 -15.29 -2.50 3.29
N LEU A 81 -14.52 -2.95 2.30
CA LEU A 81 -14.84 -4.17 1.56
C LEU A 81 -14.87 -5.41 2.46
N ILE A 82 -13.86 -5.63 3.31
CA ILE A 82 -13.86 -6.79 4.22
C ILE A 82 -15.08 -6.73 5.16
N THR A 83 -15.41 -5.54 5.70
CA THR A 83 -16.60 -5.37 6.53
C THR A 83 -17.88 -5.70 5.77
N ARG A 84 -18.02 -5.25 4.52
CA ARG A 84 -19.20 -5.51 3.69
C ARG A 84 -19.34 -6.99 3.32
N LEU A 85 -18.26 -7.66 2.96
CA LEU A 85 -18.28 -9.08 2.66
C LEU A 85 -18.72 -9.89 3.90
N ARG A 86 -18.23 -9.53 5.08
CA ARG A 86 -18.68 -10.12 6.35
C ARG A 86 -20.15 -9.85 6.64
N GLN A 87 -20.65 -8.64 6.37
CA GLN A 87 -22.07 -8.29 6.50
C GLN A 87 -22.96 -9.08 5.54
N LEU A 88 -22.42 -9.52 4.39
CA LEU A 88 -23.09 -10.39 3.43
C LEU A 88 -22.97 -11.89 3.79
N GLY A 89 -22.44 -12.22 4.96
CA GLY A 89 -22.34 -13.60 5.45
C GLY A 89 -21.06 -14.34 5.03
N MET A 90 -20.11 -13.68 4.36
CA MET A 90 -18.83 -14.31 4.06
C MET A 90 -17.98 -14.50 5.32
N GLY A 91 -17.24 -15.61 5.36
CA GLY A 91 -16.28 -15.89 6.43
C GLY A 91 -15.12 -14.89 6.49
N GLU A 92 -14.48 -14.81 7.65
CA GLU A 92 -13.36 -13.90 7.92
C GLU A 92 -12.21 -14.06 6.92
N ASN A 93 -11.74 -15.29 6.71
CA ASN A 93 -10.63 -15.58 5.81
C ASN A 93 -11.03 -15.42 4.34
N THR A 94 -12.25 -15.79 3.96
CA THR A 94 -12.74 -15.61 2.59
C THR A 94 -12.80 -14.12 2.22
N SER A 95 -13.30 -13.28 3.13
CA SER A 95 -13.38 -11.83 2.94
C SER A 95 -11.98 -11.21 2.78
N LEU A 96 -11.00 -11.70 3.56
CA LEU A 96 -9.60 -11.27 3.46
C LEU A 96 -8.98 -11.64 2.11
N ILE A 97 -9.16 -12.89 1.66
CA ILE A 97 -8.61 -13.37 0.39
C ILE A 97 -9.20 -12.57 -0.78
N ILE A 98 -10.52 -12.35 -0.80
CA ILE A 98 -11.18 -11.56 -1.85
C ILE A 98 -10.63 -10.13 -1.88
N SER A 99 -10.50 -9.49 -0.71
CA SER A 99 -9.94 -8.14 -0.60
C SER A 99 -8.48 -8.07 -1.12
N ALA A 100 -7.64 -9.04 -0.74
CA ALA A 100 -6.25 -9.10 -1.18
C ALA A 100 -6.10 -9.37 -2.68
N VAL A 101 -6.92 -10.26 -3.25
CA VAL A 101 -6.94 -10.53 -4.69
C VAL A 101 -7.45 -9.32 -5.47
N LEU A 102 -8.50 -8.64 -4.97
CA LEU A 102 -8.96 -7.39 -5.56
C LEU A 102 -7.84 -6.35 -5.58
N ARG A 103 -7.10 -6.21 -4.47
CA ARG A 103 -5.92 -5.34 -4.39
C ARG A 103 -4.91 -5.66 -5.48
N GLY A 104 -4.44 -6.91 -5.51
CA GLY A 104 -3.50 -7.35 -6.54
C GLY A 104 -4.00 -7.05 -7.95
N SER A 105 -5.30 -7.25 -8.22
CA SER A 105 -5.87 -7.13 -9.56
C SER A 105 -5.72 -5.73 -10.16
N TYR A 106 -5.93 -4.65 -9.37
CA TYR A 106 -5.73 -3.29 -9.89
C TYR A 106 -4.26 -2.87 -9.95
N HIS A 107 -3.33 -3.72 -9.49
CA HIS A 107 -1.88 -3.55 -9.69
C HIS A 107 -1.30 -4.43 -10.81
N LEU A 108 -2.11 -5.22 -11.53
CA LEU A 108 -1.65 -5.99 -12.68
C LEU A 108 -1.01 -5.12 -13.77
N TYR A 109 -1.36 -3.83 -13.85
CA TYR A 109 -0.74 -2.90 -14.80
C TYR A 109 0.76 -2.72 -14.57
N GLN A 110 1.28 -3.06 -13.38
CA GLN A 110 2.71 -3.03 -13.05
C GLN A 110 3.43 -4.32 -13.49
N GLY A 111 2.67 -5.36 -13.86
CA GLY A 111 3.15 -6.71 -14.15
C GLY A 111 2.74 -7.75 -13.11
N PHE A 112 3.15 -9.00 -13.32
CA PHE A 112 2.76 -10.13 -12.46
C PHE A 112 3.37 -10.05 -11.05
N GLY A 113 4.59 -9.52 -10.93
CA GLY A 113 5.19 -9.22 -9.63
C GLY A 113 4.43 -8.13 -8.88
N GLY A 114 4.02 -7.06 -9.57
CA GLY A 114 3.15 -6.03 -9.00
C GLY A 114 1.85 -6.60 -8.42
N PHE A 115 1.20 -7.51 -9.14
CA PHE A 115 0.05 -8.26 -8.65
C PHE A 115 0.36 -9.06 -7.38
N LEU A 116 1.38 -9.95 -7.41
CA LEU A 116 1.68 -10.83 -6.29
C LEU A 116 2.12 -10.07 -5.04
N GLY A 117 2.95 -9.03 -5.18
CA GLY A 117 3.37 -8.18 -4.08
C GLY A 117 2.19 -7.52 -3.39
N ASN A 118 1.21 -7.07 -4.16
CA ASN A 118 0.01 -6.43 -3.65
C ASN A 118 -1.01 -7.40 -3.04
N VAL A 119 -1.12 -8.63 -3.56
CA VAL A 119 -1.86 -9.70 -2.86
C VAL A 119 -1.23 -9.97 -1.49
N ALA A 120 0.11 -10.12 -1.42
CA ALA A 120 0.81 -10.38 -0.17
C ALA A 120 0.62 -9.24 0.86
N MET A 121 0.80 -7.99 0.43
CA MET A 121 0.55 -6.81 1.25
C MET A 121 -0.91 -6.77 1.74
N GLY A 122 -1.88 -6.98 0.84
CA GLY A 122 -3.30 -7.01 1.18
C GLY A 122 -3.66 -8.07 2.21
N LEU A 123 -3.06 -9.27 2.13
CA LEU A 123 -3.24 -10.32 3.13
C LEU A 123 -2.68 -9.91 4.50
N ILE A 124 -1.48 -9.33 4.53
CA ILE A 124 -0.83 -8.90 5.78
C ILE A 124 -1.62 -7.75 6.42
N PHE A 125 -1.92 -6.69 5.66
CA PHE A 125 -2.62 -5.52 6.14
C PHE A 125 -4.06 -5.87 6.55
N GLY A 126 -4.77 -6.62 5.73
CA GLY A 126 -6.11 -7.09 6.07
C GLY A 126 -6.12 -7.98 7.31
N ARG A 127 -5.14 -8.87 7.51
CA ARG A 127 -5.04 -9.67 8.73
C ARG A 127 -4.71 -8.83 9.96
N VAL A 128 -3.81 -7.84 9.85
CA VAL A 128 -3.53 -6.89 10.94
C VAL A 128 -4.79 -6.12 11.30
N TRP A 129 -5.55 -5.63 10.31
CA TRP A 129 -6.82 -4.95 10.55
C TRP A 129 -7.85 -5.87 11.21
N GLN A 130 -8.03 -7.10 10.75
CA GLN A 130 -8.97 -8.06 11.37
C GLN A 130 -8.64 -8.32 12.86
N ARG A 131 -7.36 -8.32 13.23
CA ARG A 131 -6.91 -8.56 14.62
C ARG A 131 -6.96 -7.34 15.51
N THR A 132 -6.76 -6.15 14.95
CA THR A 132 -6.58 -4.92 15.75
C THR A 132 -7.74 -3.94 15.61
N ASN A 133 -8.51 -4.04 14.52
CA ASN A 133 -9.48 -3.07 14.04
C ASN A 133 -8.92 -1.64 14.02
N ARG A 134 -7.71 -1.45 13.48
CA ARG A 134 -7.03 -0.15 13.35
C ARG A 134 -6.59 0.08 11.92
N LEU A 135 -7.06 1.16 11.30
CA LEU A 135 -6.66 1.53 9.93
C LEU A 135 -5.51 2.53 9.90
N TRP A 136 -5.39 3.42 10.88
CA TRP A 136 -4.32 4.44 10.90
C TRP A 136 -2.90 3.87 10.72
N PRO A 137 -2.51 2.77 11.39
CA PRO A 137 -1.20 2.14 11.15
C PRO A 137 -0.99 1.72 9.69
N LEU A 138 -2.04 1.21 9.06
CA LEU A 138 -2.00 0.72 7.68
C LEU A 138 -1.90 1.88 6.70
N VAL A 139 -2.75 2.90 6.88
CA VAL A 139 -2.73 4.13 6.07
C VAL A 139 -1.35 4.78 6.12
N ALA A 140 -0.78 4.95 7.31
CA ALA A 140 0.53 5.57 7.46
C ALA A 140 1.66 4.68 6.94
N ALA A 141 1.60 3.36 7.14
CA ALA A 141 2.57 2.44 6.54
C ALA A 141 2.53 2.50 5.01
N HIS A 142 1.34 2.44 4.41
CA HIS A 142 1.15 2.56 2.97
C HIS A 142 1.64 3.91 2.46
N THR A 143 1.28 5.01 3.14
CA THR A 143 1.77 6.35 2.79
C THR A 143 3.30 6.38 2.77
N LEU A 144 3.97 5.76 3.75
CA LEU A 144 5.43 5.70 3.79
C LEU A 144 6.01 4.89 2.62
N LEU A 145 5.39 3.76 2.27
CA LEU A 145 5.77 2.96 1.10
C LEU A 145 5.67 3.78 -0.19
N ASP A 146 4.55 4.46 -0.40
CA ASP A 146 4.31 5.29 -1.58
C ASP A 146 5.20 6.54 -1.60
N VAL A 147 5.50 7.16 -0.46
CA VAL A 147 6.46 8.27 -0.38
C VAL A 147 7.85 7.79 -0.82
N VAL A 148 8.30 6.64 -0.33
CA VAL A 148 9.59 6.06 -0.74
C VAL A 148 9.58 5.72 -2.23
N ALA A 149 8.49 5.13 -2.73
CA ALA A 149 8.37 4.78 -4.14
C ALA A 149 8.31 6.02 -5.04
N PHE A 150 7.54 7.05 -4.69
CA PHE A 150 7.29 8.21 -5.54
C PHE A 150 8.42 9.23 -5.44
N VAL A 151 8.72 9.68 -4.21
CA VAL A 151 9.74 10.70 -3.95
C VAL A 151 11.14 10.08 -4.03
N GLY A 152 11.33 8.88 -3.48
CA GLY A 152 12.63 8.20 -3.55
C GLY A 152 13.04 7.89 -4.98
N TYR A 153 12.14 7.34 -5.80
CA TYR A 153 12.39 7.15 -7.23
C TYR A 153 12.69 8.48 -7.93
N ALA A 154 11.88 9.51 -7.67
CA ALA A 154 12.06 10.84 -8.27
C ALA A 154 13.44 11.44 -8.01
N LEU A 155 14.02 11.21 -6.83
CA LEU A 155 15.32 11.73 -6.45
C LEU A 155 16.48 10.85 -6.95
N LEU A 156 16.28 9.53 -7.01
CA LEU A 156 17.37 8.57 -7.28
C LEU A 156 17.50 8.17 -8.75
N ARG A 157 16.42 8.22 -9.54
CA ARG A 157 16.38 7.61 -10.89
C ARG A 157 17.51 8.05 -11.81
N ASP A 158 17.86 9.33 -11.77
CA ASP A 158 18.88 9.92 -12.64
C ASP A 158 20.30 9.81 -12.05
N HIS A 159 20.42 9.27 -10.84
CA HIS A 159 21.69 9.16 -10.09
C HIS A 159 22.16 7.71 -9.93
N VAL A 160 21.33 6.71 -10.26
CA VAL A 160 21.65 5.29 -10.11
C VAL A 160 21.25 4.48 -11.34
N SER A 161 22.11 3.53 -11.72
CA SER A 161 21.91 2.71 -12.93
C SER A 161 21.01 1.49 -12.74
N TRP A 162 20.76 1.08 -11.50
CA TRP A 162 20.00 -0.13 -11.18
C TRP A 162 18.49 0.11 -11.10
N LEU A 163 18.04 1.37 -11.09
CA LEU A 163 16.62 1.69 -11.19
C LEU A 163 16.16 1.57 -12.66
N PRO A 164 15.03 0.90 -12.91
CA PRO A 164 14.42 0.80 -14.25
C PRO A 164 13.96 2.14 -14.80
#